data_AF-F2QG95-F1
#
_entry.id   AF-F2QG95-F1
#
_cell.length_a   1.000
_cell.length_b   1.000
_cell.length_c   1.000
_cell.angle_alpha   90.00
_cell.angle_beta   90.00
_cell.angle_gamma   90.00
#
_symmetry.space_group_name_H-M   'P 1'
#
loop_
_entity.id
_entity.type
_entity.pdbx_description
1 polymer ?
#
loop_
_entity_poly.entity_id
_entity_poly.type
_entity_poly.pdbx_seq_one_letter_code
_entity_poly.pdbx_strand_id
1 'polypeptide(L)' 'MSKKTFWIILFVITIVVTAIGLGLSAYNYFVFDRPFFNSTTKGLLSAFFLSVLMIIVGMLKEH' A
#
# COMPACT_ATOMS: atom_id res chain seq x y z
N MET A 1 22.38 -5.19 6.28
CA MET A 1 21.31 -4.16 6.45
C MET A 1 20.76 -4.29 7.86
N SER A 2 20.52 -3.18 8.58
CA SER A 2 19.91 -3.27 9.92
C SER A 2 18.42 -3.64 9.82
N LYS A 3 17.86 -4.31 10.83
CA LYS A 3 16.43 -4.66 10.85
C LYS A 3 15.53 -3.42 10.80
N LYS A 4 15.94 -2.32 11.43
CA LYS A 4 15.23 -1.02 11.35
C LYS A 4 15.20 -0.50 9.91
N THR A 5 16.35 -0.53 9.23
CA THR A 5 16.46 -0.15 7.82
C THR A 5 15.60 -1.03 6.92
N PHE A 6 15.52 -2.34 7.21
CA PHE A 6 14.66 -3.27 6.47
C PHE A 6 13.18 -2.90 6.58
N TRP A 7 12.66 -2.66 7.79
CA TRP A 7 11.26 -2.26 7.99
C TRP A 7 10.93 -0.92 7.33
N ILE A 8 11.84 0.04 7.37
CA ILE A 8 11.67 1.34 6.69
C ILE A 8 11.60 1.15 5.17
N ILE A 9 12.48 0.33 4.59
CA ILE A 9 12.46 0.07 3.15
C ILE A 9 11.15 -0.64 2.76
N LEU A 10 10.70 -1.60 3.56
CA LEU A 10 9.43 -2.28 3.32
C LEU A 10 8.25 -1.31 3.36
N PHE A 11 8.26 -0.37 4.31
CA PHE A 11 7.25 0.68 4.41
C PHE A 11 7.23 1.59 3.17
N VAL A 12 8.41 2.02 2.68
CA VAL A 12 8.52 2.83 1.47
C VAL A 12 8.01 2.07 0.25
N ILE A 13 8.36 0.80 0.09
CA ILE A 13 7.87 -0.05 -1.02
C ILE A 13 6.35 -0.14 -0.98
N THR A 14 5.77 -0.40 0.19
CA THR A 14 4.32 -0.48 0.39
C THR A 14 3.63 0.82 -0.06
N ILE A 15 4.16 2.00 0.32
CA ILE A 15 3.60 3.29 -0.11
C ILE A 15 3.67 3.44 -1.63
N VAL A 16 4.83 3.16 -2.24
CA VAL A 16 5.05 3.32 -3.68
C VAL A 16 4.11 2.43 -4.48
N VAL A 17 4.00 1.16 -4.11
CA VAL A 17 3.13 0.19 -4.80
C VAL A 17 1.66 0.61 -4.70
N THR A 18 1.21 1.05 -3.53
CA THR A 18 -0.17 1.54 -3.36
C THR A 18 -0.42 2.82 -4.15
N ALA A 19 0.52 3.76 -4.17
CA ALA A 19 0.40 4.99 -4.97
C ALA A 19 0.26 4.68 -6.48
N ILE A 20 1.06 3.74 -7.00
CA ILE A 20 0.94 3.28 -8.40
C ILE A 20 -0.43 2.65 -8.66
N GLY A 21 -0.88 1.77 -7.77
CA GLY A 21 -2.20 1.12 -7.90
C GLY A 21 -3.36 2.11 -7.85
N LEU A 22 -3.29 3.15 -7.00
CA LEU A 22 -4.27 4.23 -6.96
C LEU A 22 -4.20 5.11 -8.21
N GLY A 23 -3.01 5.39 -8.72
CA GLY A 23 -2.82 6.10 -9.99
C GLY A 23 -3.46 5.36 -11.18
N LEU A 24 -3.27 4.05 -11.26
CA LEU A 24 -3.93 3.20 -12.27
C LEU A 24 -5.46 3.16 -12.10
N SER A 25 -5.94 3.11 -10.86
CA SER A 25 -7.38 3.18 -10.59
C SER A 25 -7.98 4.53 -10.99
N ALA A 26 -7.27 5.63 -10.71
CA ALA A 26 -7.65 6.98 -11.12
C ALA A 26 -7.65 7.11 -12.64
N TYR A 27 -6.61 6.61 -13.31
CA TYR A 27 -6.55 6.55 -14.77
C TYR A 27 -7.77 5.79 -15.34
N ASN A 28 -8.11 4.65 -14.76
CA ASN A 28 -9.26 3.88 -15.22
C ASN A 28 -10.60 4.61 -15.02
N TYR A 29 -10.71 5.41 -13.95
CA TYR A 29 -11.87 6.27 -13.74
C TYR A 29 -11.95 7.39 -14.76
N PHE A 30 -10.84 8.09 -15.03
CA PHE A 30 -10.82 9.23 -15.95
C PHE A 30 -10.93 8.83 -17.43
N VAL A 31 -10.37 7.69 -17.84
CA VAL A 31 -10.31 7.30 -19.26
C VAL A 31 -11.47 6.38 -19.66
N PHE A 32 -11.96 5.54 -18.74
CA PHE A 32 -12.97 4.53 -19.05
C PHE A 32 -14.28 4.72 -18.27
N ASP A 33 -14.45 5.83 -17.54
CA ASP A 33 -15.61 6.12 -16.68
C ASP A 33 -15.95 5.00 -15.70
N ARG A 34 -14.95 4.16 -15.36
CA ARG A 34 -15.13 3.05 -14.41
C ARG A 34 -15.09 3.59 -13.00
N PRO A 35 -15.99 3.19 -12.09
CA PRO A 35 -16.01 3.73 -10.74
C PRO A 35 -14.66 3.55 -10.04
N PHE A 36 -14.08 4.66 -9.57
CA PHE A 36 -12.80 4.66 -8.86
C PHE A 36 -12.85 3.76 -7.61
N PHE A 37 -13.90 3.88 -6.79
CA PHE A 37 -14.10 3.05 -5.59
C PHE A 37 -14.75 1.69 -5.88
N ASN A 38 -14.18 0.93 -6.80
CA ASN A 38 -14.61 -0.44 -7.10
C ASN A 38 -14.01 -1.47 -6.13
N SER A 39 -14.35 -2.75 -6.32
CA SER A 39 -13.84 -3.86 -5.51
C SER A 39 -12.29 -3.92 -5.50
N THR A 40 -11.64 -3.67 -6.63
CA THR A 40 -10.18 -3.67 -6.77
C THR A 40 -9.53 -2.56 -5.96
N THR A 41 -10.04 -1.32 -6.01
CA THR A 41 -9.49 -0.20 -5.23
C THR A 41 -9.68 -0.41 -3.74
N LYS A 42 -10.83 -0.96 -3.34
CA LYS A 42 -11.09 -1.34 -1.94
C LYS A 42 -10.14 -2.45 -1.47
N GLY A 43 -9.89 -3.45 -2.31
CA GLY A 43 -8.92 -4.52 -2.05
C GLY A 43 -7.47 -4.01 -1.97
N LEU A 44 -7.10 -3.05 -2.82
CA LEU A 44 -5.78 -2.42 -2.76
C LEU A 44 -5.59 -1.64 -1.45
N LEU A 45 -6.60 -0.87 -1.02
CA LEU A 45 -6.57 -0.14 0.24
C LEU A 45 -6.52 -1.09 1.44
N SER A 46 -7.33 -2.16 1.45
CA SER A 46 -7.31 -3.14 2.55
C SER A 46 -5.95 -3.84 2.64
N ALA A 47 -5.36 -4.24 1.51
CA ALA A 47 -4.02 -4.82 1.48
C ALA A 47 -2.95 -3.84 1.99
N PHE A 48 -3.04 -2.56 1.63
CA PHE A 48 -2.15 -1.52 2.15
C PHE A 48 -2.26 -1.42 3.68
N PHE A 49 -3.47 -1.28 4.23
CA PHE A 49 -3.66 -1.20 5.67
C PHE A 49 -3.10 -2.42 6.42
N LEU A 50 -3.37 -3.63 5.91
CA LEU A 50 -2.85 -4.86 6.50
C LEU A 50 -1.32 -4.93 6.45
N SER A 51 -0.72 -4.53 5.32
CA SER A 51 0.74 -4.52 5.17
C SER A 51 1.41 -3.52 6.11
N VAL A 52 0.82 -2.32 6.29
CA VAL A 52 1.32 -1.31 7.23
C VAL A 52 1.22 -1.81 8.67
N LEU A 53 0.10 -2.43 9.05
CA LEU A 53 -0.06 -3.02 10.39
C LEU A 53 1.01 -4.07 10.68
N MET A 54 1.28 -4.96 9.72
CA MET A 54 2.32 -5.98 9.86
C MET A 54 3.72 -5.36 10.03
N ILE A 55 4.02 -4.30 9.28
CA ILE A 55 5.29 -3.56 9.40
C ILE A 55 5.41 -2.92 10.79
N ILE A 56 4.34 -2.28 11.29
CA ILE A 56 4.33 -1.65 12.61
C ILE A 56 4.54 -2.69 13.71
N VAL A 57 3.83 -3.82 13.67
CA VAL A 57 4.01 -4.93 14.63
C VAL A 57 5.45 -5.47 14.57
N GLY A 58 5.99 -5.61 13.37
CA GLY A 58 7.38 -6.00 13.15
C GLY A 58 8.41 -5.04 13.75
N MET A 59 8.15 -3.73 13.68
CA MET A 59 8.97 -2.71 14.34
C MET A 59 8.81 -2.73 15.86
N LEU A 60 7.59 -2.94 16.37
CA LEU A 60 7.29 -2.97 17.80
C LEU A 60 7.99 -4.13 18.51
N LYS A 61 8.06 -5.30 17.86
CA LYS A 61 8.69 -6.51 18.43
C LYS A 61 10.21 -6.38 18.61
N GLU A 62 10.83 -5.40 17.96
CA GLU A 62 12.28 -5.16 18.00
C GLU A 62 12.66 -4.03 19.00
N HIS A 63 11.68 -3.49 19.74
CA HIS A 63 11.85 -2.65 20.92
C HIS A 63 11.70 -3.48 22.20
#